data_AF-A0AA87ALV0-F1
#
_entry.id   AF-A0AA87ALV0-F1
#
_cell.length_a   1.000
_cell.length_b   1.000
_cell.length_c   1.000
_cell.angle_alpha   90.00
_cell.angle_beta   90.00
_cell.angle_gamma   90.00
#
_symmetry.space_group_name_H-M   'P 1'
#
loop_
_entity.id
_entity.type
_entity.pdbx_description
1 polymer ?
#
loop_
_entity_poly.entity_id
_entity_poly.type
_entity_poly.pdbx_seq_one_letter_code
_entity_poly.pdbx_strand_id
1 'polypeptide(L)'
;KLIALRREKWAAQLKAKKQQSSKNLEKKGYQLKCLLQEIGMAKSTYYYLVNKEEIDVVAIRNKPVLKEIKIIFTENKGLYGVRRVHNELINRGFKVNQKRVQSLMHKEGLKGKTPKERYHS
;
A
#
# COMPACT_ATOMS: atom_id res chain seq x y z
N LYS A 1 -16.21 -14.83 29.84
CA LYS A 1 -15.93 -14.52 28.41
C LYS A 1 -16.68 -13.28 27.89
N LEU A 2 -18.01 -13.17 28.05
CA LEU A 2 -18.82 -12.03 27.56
C LEU A 2 -18.46 -10.64 28.15
N ILE A 3 -18.18 -10.58 29.45
CA ILE A 3 -17.86 -9.31 30.15
C ILE A 3 -16.49 -8.74 29.69
N ALA A 4 -15.50 -9.60 29.49
CA ALA A 4 -14.17 -9.21 28.99
C ALA A 4 -14.26 -8.63 27.56
N LEU A 5 -14.96 -9.32 26.66
CA LEU A 5 -15.24 -8.86 25.29
C LEU A 5 -15.97 -7.51 25.25
N ARG A 6 -16.88 -7.25 26.21
CA ARG A 6 -17.61 -5.98 26.30
C ARG A 6 -16.71 -4.84 26.79
N ARG A 7 -15.82 -5.10 27.75
CA ARG A 7 -14.82 -4.14 28.25
C ARG A 7 -13.79 -3.77 27.16
N GLU A 8 -13.32 -4.76 26.40
CA GLU A 8 -12.39 -4.55 25.28
C GLU A 8 -13.03 -3.72 24.16
N LYS A 9 -14.27 -4.04 23.79
CA LYS A 9 -15.02 -3.24 22.80
C LYS A 9 -15.25 -1.80 23.26
N TRP A 10 -15.57 -1.59 24.53
CA TRP A 10 -15.76 -0.24 25.10
C TRP A 10 -14.45 0.56 25.12
N ALA A 11 -13.34 -0.07 25.51
CA ALA A 11 -12.01 0.55 25.46
C ALA A 11 -11.57 0.90 24.03
N ALA A 12 -11.88 0.05 23.04
CA ALA A 12 -11.61 0.31 21.63
C ALA A 12 -12.41 1.52 21.10
N GLN A 13 -13.69 1.64 21.47
CA GLN A 13 -14.54 2.78 21.09
C GLN A 13 -14.03 4.10 21.68
N LEU A 14 -13.59 4.10 22.94
CA LEU A 14 -12.99 5.27 23.57
C LEU A 14 -11.67 5.68 22.89
N LYS A 15 -10.82 4.71 22.52
CA LYS A 15 -9.60 4.98 21.76
C LYS A 15 -9.90 5.59 20.39
N ALA A 16 -10.89 5.05 19.66
CA ALA A 16 -11.30 5.59 18.36
C ALA A 16 -11.84 7.02 18.46
N LYS A 17 -12.68 7.33 19.48
CA LYS A 17 -13.16 8.70 19.72
C LYS A 17 -12.02 9.68 19.99
N LYS A 18 -11.07 9.30 20.85
CA LYS A 18 -9.88 10.11 21.18
C LYS A 18 -9.01 10.38 19.93
N GLN A 19 -8.80 9.38 19.09
CA GLN A 19 -8.06 9.50 17.84
C GLN A 19 -8.76 10.39 16.81
N GLN A 20 -10.09 10.32 16.73
CA GLN A 20 -10.86 11.19 15.83
C GLN A 20 -10.77 12.66 16.26
N SER A 21 -10.80 12.93 17.57
CA SER A 21 -10.59 14.27 18.11
C SER A 21 -9.19 14.82 17.79
N SER A 22 -8.12 14.02 17.94
CA SER A 22 -6.76 14.47 17.59
C SER A 22 -6.62 14.77 16.10
N LYS A 23 -7.16 13.90 15.21
CA LYS A 23 -7.17 14.13 13.75
C LYS A 23 -7.90 15.42 13.36
N ASN A 24 -9.01 15.74 14.03
CA ASN A 24 -9.76 16.97 13.77
C ASN A 24 -9.03 18.24 14.25
N LEU A 25 -8.25 18.13 15.33
CA LEU A 25 -7.45 19.22 15.88
C LEU A 25 -6.19 19.47 15.05
N GLU A 26 -5.53 18.42 14.54
CA GLU A 26 -4.42 18.58 13.59
C GLU A 26 -4.85 19.35 12.32
N LYS A 27 -6.05 19.08 11.80
CA LYS A 27 -6.60 19.82 10.64
C LYS A 27 -6.79 21.32 10.91
N LYS A 28 -6.90 21.73 12.17
CA LYS A 28 -6.98 23.13 12.59
C LYS A 28 -5.60 23.78 12.82
N GLY A 29 -4.51 23.06 12.60
CA GLY A 29 -3.14 23.57 12.64
C GLY A 29 -2.40 23.43 13.98
N TYR A 30 -2.97 22.71 14.95
CA TYR A 30 -2.31 22.52 16.27
C TYR A 30 -1.18 21.48 16.21
N GLN A 31 -0.14 21.69 17.03
CA GLN A 31 0.99 20.75 17.13
C GLN A 31 0.56 19.42 17.80
N LEU A 32 0.79 18.31 17.10
CA LEU A 32 0.45 16.94 17.55
C LEU A 32 0.99 16.59 18.95
N LYS A 33 2.17 17.12 19.33
CA LYS A 33 2.77 16.87 20.65
C LYS A 33 1.83 17.29 21.78
N CYS A 34 1.27 18.50 21.70
CA CYS A 34 0.36 19.02 22.72
C CYS A 34 -0.94 18.22 22.75
N LEU A 35 -1.49 17.87 21.59
CA LEU A 35 -2.73 17.10 21.47
C LEU A 35 -2.61 15.71 22.12
N LEU A 36 -1.51 15.02 21.89
CA LEU A 36 -1.28 13.69 22.46
C LEU A 36 -1.12 13.72 23.98
N GLN A 37 -0.52 14.79 24.51
CA GLN A 37 -0.35 15.01 25.94
C GLN A 37 -1.71 15.23 26.63
N GLU A 38 -2.57 16.08 26.08
CA GLU A 38 -3.94 16.31 26.58
C GLU A 38 -4.80 15.04 26.56
N ILE A 39 -4.65 14.22 25.51
CA ILE A 39 -5.44 13.00 25.31
C ILE A 39 -4.91 11.82 26.16
N GLY A 40 -3.66 11.92 26.63
CA GLY A 40 -2.94 10.86 27.33
C GLY A 40 -2.57 9.68 26.42
N MET A 41 -2.20 9.94 25.17
CA MET A 41 -1.85 8.90 24.18
C MET A 41 -0.37 8.95 23.82
N ALA A 42 0.28 7.79 23.78
CA ALA A 42 1.66 7.70 23.32
C ALA A 42 1.75 7.96 21.80
N LYS A 43 2.80 8.66 21.39
CA LYS A 43 3.10 8.95 19.97
C LYS A 43 3.17 7.69 19.10
N SER A 44 3.75 6.61 19.62
CA SER A 44 3.82 5.31 18.94
C SER A 44 2.44 4.70 18.69
N THR A 45 1.53 4.81 19.66
CA THR A 45 0.16 4.32 19.53
C THR A 45 -0.60 5.10 18.47
N TYR A 46 -0.41 6.42 18.42
CA TYR A 46 -1.00 7.27 17.39
C TYR A 46 -0.56 6.83 15.98
N TYR A 47 0.74 6.76 15.70
CA TYR A 47 1.24 6.36 14.38
C TYR A 47 0.89 4.91 14.04
N TYR A 48 0.86 3.99 15.01
CA TYR A 48 0.39 2.62 14.77
C TYR A 48 -1.05 2.59 14.26
N LEU A 49 -1.95 3.37 14.88
CA LEU A 49 -3.35 3.43 14.49
C LEU A 49 -3.54 4.15 13.15
N VAL A 50 -2.80 5.24 12.92
CA VAL A 50 -2.81 5.95 11.64
C VAL A 50 -2.36 5.04 10.51
N ASN A 51 -1.22 4.36 10.65
CA ASN A 51 -0.69 3.44 9.64
C ASN A 51 -1.62 2.24 9.38
N LYS A 52 -2.46 1.86 10.36
CA LYS A 52 -3.43 0.77 10.23
C LYS A 52 -4.71 1.19 9.51
N GLU A 53 -5.14 2.43 9.69
CA GLU A 53 -6.32 3.01 9.05
C GLU A 53 -6.00 3.68 7.70
N GLU A 54 -4.74 4.01 7.44
CA GLU A 54 -4.34 4.67 6.21
C GLU A 54 -4.63 3.77 5.00
N ILE A 55 -5.42 4.32 4.09
CA ILE A 55 -5.57 3.78 2.75
C ILE A 55 -4.16 3.78 2.16
N ASP A 56 -3.67 2.63 1.70
CA ASP A 56 -2.33 2.51 1.16
C ASP A 56 -2.16 3.45 -0.04
N VAL A 57 -1.63 4.64 0.23
CA VAL A 57 -1.37 5.70 -0.75
C VAL A 57 -0.43 5.21 -1.83
N VAL A 58 0.47 4.29 -1.47
CA VAL A 58 1.38 3.64 -2.41
C VAL A 58 0.59 2.70 -3.32
N ALA A 59 -0.36 1.93 -2.78
CA ALA A 59 -1.26 1.12 -3.59
C ALA A 59 -2.10 1.99 -4.54
N ILE A 60 -2.70 3.09 -4.08
CA ILE A 60 -3.46 4.01 -4.94
C ILE A 60 -2.59 4.52 -6.11
N ARG A 61 -1.38 5.01 -5.82
CA ARG A 61 -0.44 5.49 -6.84
C ARG A 61 0.00 4.37 -7.80
N ASN A 62 0.02 3.12 -7.35
CA ASN A 62 0.43 1.98 -8.17
C ASN A 62 -0.71 1.39 -9.01
N LYS A 63 -1.98 1.58 -8.63
CA LYS A 63 -3.16 1.10 -9.38
C LYS A 63 -3.10 1.41 -10.89
N PRO A 64 -2.83 2.65 -11.36
CA PRO A 64 -2.84 2.93 -12.80
C PRO A 64 -1.72 2.18 -13.54
N VAL A 65 -0.50 2.16 -12.98
CA VAL A 65 0.65 1.45 -13.57
C VAL A 65 0.39 -0.05 -13.62
N LEU A 66 -0.19 -0.61 -12.56
CA LEU A 66 -0.49 -2.04 -12.46
C LEU A 66 -1.60 -2.45 -13.44
N LYS A 67 -2.60 -1.59 -13.66
CA LYS A 67 -3.62 -1.80 -14.70
C LYS A 67 -2.98 -1.90 -16.08
N GLU A 68 -2.08 -0.97 -16.41
CA GLU A 68 -1.41 -0.96 -17.70
C GLU A 68 -0.48 -2.17 -17.89
N ILE A 69 0.26 -2.56 -16.85
CA ILE A 69 1.06 -3.78 -16.84
C ILE A 69 0.22 -5.01 -17.20
N LYS A 70 -0.99 -5.13 -16.62
CA LYS A 70 -1.90 -6.25 -16.91
C LYS A 70 -2.36 -6.24 -18.37
N ILE A 71 -2.72 -5.07 -18.89
CA ILE A 71 -3.12 -4.89 -20.30
C ILE A 71 -1.98 -5.36 -21.23
N ILE A 72 -0.78 -4.79 -21.07
CA ILE A 72 0.41 -5.17 -21.86
C ILE A 72 0.68 -6.68 -21.76
N PHE A 73 0.58 -7.24 -20.56
CA PHE A 73 0.83 -8.66 -20.35
C PHE A 73 -0.18 -9.54 -21.09
N THR A 74 -1.47 -9.18 -21.05
CA THR A 74 -2.54 -9.91 -21.75
C THR A 74 -2.46 -9.79 -23.27
N GLU A 75 -2.20 -8.58 -23.79
CA GLU A 75 -2.01 -8.34 -25.23
C GLU A 75 -0.86 -9.19 -25.80
N ASN A 76 0.21 -9.34 -25.03
CA ASN A 76 1.37 -10.14 -25.40
C ASN A 76 1.27 -11.62 -24.98
N LYS A 77 0.06 -12.12 -24.70
CA LYS A 77 -0.22 -13.54 -24.37
C LYS A 77 0.61 -14.07 -23.18
N GLY A 78 1.01 -13.19 -22.27
CA GLY A 78 1.88 -13.50 -21.13
C GLY A 78 3.33 -13.86 -21.48
N LEU A 79 3.79 -13.54 -22.69
CA LEU A 79 5.18 -13.79 -23.11
C LEU A 79 6.14 -12.76 -22.53
N TYR A 80 5.67 -11.54 -22.27
CA TYR A 80 6.54 -10.44 -21.88
C TYR A 80 6.92 -10.52 -20.39
N GLY A 81 8.22 -10.55 -20.13
CA GLY A 81 8.78 -10.36 -18.80
C GLY A 81 9.01 -8.89 -18.47
N VAL A 82 9.55 -8.63 -17.27
CA VAL A 82 9.74 -7.29 -16.68
C VAL A 82 10.39 -6.29 -17.65
N ARG A 83 11.46 -6.70 -18.35
CA ARG A 83 12.20 -5.82 -19.27
C ARG A 83 11.33 -5.35 -20.44
N ARG A 84 10.57 -6.26 -21.05
CA ARG A 84 9.72 -5.93 -22.21
C ARG A 84 8.50 -5.11 -21.81
N VAL A 85 7.88 -5.45 -20.67
CA VAL A 85 6.78 -4.66 -20.09
C VAL A 85 7.23 -3.24 -19.76
N HIS A 86 8.42 -3.08 -19.18
CA HIS A 86 8.97 -1.76 -18.85
C HIS A 86 9.19 -0.88 -20.09
N ASN A 87 9.77 -1.44 -21.16
CA ASN A 87 9.94 -0.71 -22.41
C ASN A 87 8.59 -0.31 -23.03
N GLU A 88 7.62 -1.22 -23.01
CA GLU A 88 6.28 -0.94 -23.54
C GLU A 88 5.56 0.16 -22.74
N LEU A 89 5.74 0.18 -21.41
CA LEU A 89 5.23 1.28 -20.58
C LEU A 89 5.87 2.62 -20.97
N ILE A 90 7.17 2.66 -21.25
CA ILE A 90 7.85 3.88 -21.72
C ILE A 90 7.28 4.31 -23.07
N ASN A 91 7.07 3.36 -24.00
CA ASN A 91 6.49 3.63 -25.32
C ASN A 91 5.08 4.24 -25.21
N ARG A 92 4.30 3.82 -24.21
CA ARG A 92 2.97 4.38 -23.89
C ARG A 92 3.01 5.68 -23.08
N GLY A 93 4.21 6.24 -22.84
CA GLY A 93 4.40 7.52 -22.15
C GLY A 93 4.49 7.43 -20.63
N PHE A 94 4.56 6.24 -20.03
CA PHE A 94 4.71 6.11 -18.58
C PHE A 94 6.17 6.32 -18.15
N LYS A 95 6.41 7.34 -17.32
CA LYS A 95 7.70 7.56 -16.66
C LYS A 95 7.83 6.71 -15.39
N VAL A 96 8.15 5.43 -15.54
CA VAL A 96 8.30 4.48 -14.42
C VAL A 96 9.67 3.80 -14.41
N ASN A 97 10.20 3.57 -13.21
CA ASN A 97 11.45 2.83 -13.03
C ASN A 97 11.21 1.31 -13.19
N GLN A 98 12.15 0.61 -13.82
CA GLN A 98 12.11 -0.85 -14.02
C GLN A 98 11.97 -1.62 -12.71
N LYS A 99 12.63 -1.19 -11.61
CA LYS A 99 12.51 -1.84 -10.28
C LYS A 99 11.08 -1.78 -9.73
N ARG A 100 10.36 -0.68 -10.02
CA ARG A 100 8.96 -0.51 -9.61
C ARG A 100 8.06 -1.48 -10.40
N VAL A 101 8.28 -1.61 -11.71
CA VAL A 101 7.57 -2.58 -12.57
C VAL A 101 7.83 -4.01 -12.09
N GLN A 102 9.09 -4.37 -11.80
CA GLN A 102 9.46 -5.68 -11.26
C GLN A 102 8.70 -6.01 -9.98
N SER A 103 8.66 -5.06 -9.04
CA SER A 103 7.97 -5.24 -7.76
C SER A 103 6.47 -5.45 -7.94
N LEU A 104 5.84 -4.69 -8.83
CA LEU A 104 4.40 -4.81 -9.13
C LEU A 104 4.08 -6.14 -9.82
N MET A 105 4.87 -6.53 -10.82
CA MET A 105 4.69 -7.82 -11.51
C MET A 105 4.86 -9.00 -10.54
N HIS A 106 5.87 -8.95 -9.66
CA HIS A 106 6.08 -10.03 -8.69
C HIS A 106 4.94 -10.12 -7.68
N LYS A 107 4.48 -8.99 -7.12
CA LYS A 107 3.33 -8.96 -6.20
C LYS A 107 2.07 -9.56 -6.81
N GLU A 108 1.86 -9.37 -8.12
CA GLU A 108 0.71 -9.92 -8.86
C GLU A 108 0.97 -11.30 -9.48
N GLY A 109 2.15 -11.90 -9.29
CA GLY A 109 2.50 -13.19 -9.88
C GLY A 109 2.66 -13.19 -11.40
N LEU A 110 2.77 -12.03 -12.04
CA LEU A 110 2.92 -11.89 -13.48
C LEU A 110 4.37 -12.23 -13.89
N LYS A 111 4.55 -13.38 -14.54
CA LYS A 111 5.85 -13.84 -15.03
C LYS A 111 5.76 -14.13 -16.52
N GLY A 112 6.67 -13.52 -17.30
CA GLY A 112 6.81 -13.83 -18.71
C GLY A 112 7.27 -15.28 -18.90
N LYS A 113 6.83 -15.93 -19.99
CA LYS A 113 7.31 -17.26 -20.35
C LYS A 113 8.81 -17.23 -20.65
N THR A 114 9.56 -18.10 -20.00
CA THR A 114 10.99 -18.32 -20.27
C THR A 114 11.14 -19.58 -21.12
N PRO A 115 12.01 -19.59 -22.16
CA PRO A 115 12.38 -20.82 -22.84
C PRO A 115 12.91 -21.85 -21.84
N LYS A 116 12.64 -23.13 -22.08
CA LYS A 116 13.24 -24.20 -21.28
C LYS A 116 14.76 -24.11 -21.42
N GLU A 117 15.46 -24.14 -20.29
CA GLU A 117 16.92 -24.16 -20.26
C GLU A 117 17.42 -25.34 -21.10
N ARG A 118 18.34 -25.08 -22.04
CA ARG A 118 18.93 -26.15 -22.85
C ARG A 118 19.88 -26.94 -21.96
N TYR A 119 19.85 -28.27 -22.12
CA TYR A 119 20.75 -29.17 -21.44
C TYR A 119 22.20 -28.71 -21.65
N HIS A 120 22.95 -28.60 -20.54
CA HIS A 120 24.39 -28.38 -20.59
C HIS A 120 25.05 -29.72 -20.90
N SER A 121 25.13 -30.04 -22.19
CA SER A 121 26.06 -31.07 -22.68
C SER A 121 27.49 -30.59 -22.54
#